data_AF-A0A9Q0VUT6-F1
#
_entry.id   AF-A0A9Q0VUT6-F1
#
_cell.length_a   1.000
_cell.length_b   1.000
_cell.length_c   1.000
_cell.angle_alpha   90.00
_cell.angle_beta   90.00
_cell.angle_gamma   90.00
#
_symmetry.space_group_name_H-M   'P 1'
#
loop_
_entity.id
_entity.type
_entity.pdbx_description
1 polymer ?
#
loop_
_entity_poly.entity_id
_entity_poly.type
_entity_poly.pdbx_seq_one_letter_code
_entity_poly.pdbx_strand_id
1 'polypeptide(L)'
;MVVGLLVTETRNAFQKNAFEWGLSMIPHSEDAIQVTQHVANFFVSEARKSLNRPPARKVLDNLIYNYSPTYCGKAGKGYDEVYIFAEPETPNKTRCAVHGKCHGHVKL
;
A
#
# COMPACT_ATOMS: atom_id res chain seq x y z
N MET A 1 -13.49 7.87 19.24
CA MET A 1 -14.34 6.85 18.58
C MET A 1 -13.40 5.88 17.89
N VAL A 2 -13.02 4.82 18.60
CA VAL A 2 -12.18 3.75 18.05
C VAL A 2 -13.09 2.93 17.17
N VAL A 3 -13.05 3.15 15.86
CA VAL A 3 -13.59 2.17 14.91
C VAL A 3 -12.60 1.01 14.97
N GLY A 4 -12.86 0.08 15.88
CA GLY A 4 -12.24 -1.23 15.91
C GLY A 4 -12.70 -2.00 14.69
N LEU A 5 -12.13 -1.66 13.53
CA LEU A 5 -12.11 -2.59 12.42
C LEU A 5 -11.11 -3.67 12.84
N LEU A 6 -11.64 -4.86 13.15
CA LEU A 6 -10.87 -6.10 13.29
C LEU A 6 -10.04 -6.31 12.01
N VAL A 7 -8.86 -5.70 11.96
CA VAL A 7 -7.76 -6.06 11.07
C VAL A 7 -6.78 -6.89 11.90
N THR A 8 -7.30 -7.94 12.54
CA THR A 8 -6.49 -8.97 13.17
C THR A 8 -6.94 -10.29 12.56
N GLU A 9 -6.06 -10.90 11.77
CA GLU A 9 -6.16 -12.24 11.16
C GLU A 9 -6.97 -12.41 9.85
N THR A 10 -6.62 -11.68 8.79
CA THR A 10 -6.68 -12.30 7.46
C THR A 10 -5.27 -12.59 6.97
N ARG A 11 -4.95 -13.87 6.82
CA ARG A 11 -3.75 -14.33 6.08
C ARG A 11 -3.70 -13.77 4.64
N ASN A 12 -4.82 -13.23 4.16
CA ASN A 12 -4.94 -12.54 2.88
C ASN A 12 -5.07 -11.03 3.11
N ALA A 13 -4.11 -10.28 2.57
CA ALA A 13 -4.25 -8.84 2.42
C ALA A 13 -5.22 -8.57 1.26
N PHE A 14 -6.40 -8.02 1.55
CA PHE A 14 -7.47 -7.78 0.57
C PHE A 14 -7.01 -7.03 -0.68
N GLN A 15 -6.03 -6.12 -0.54
CA GLN A 15 -5.44 -5.40 -1.67
C GLN A 15 -4.83 -6.35 -2.72
N LYS A 16 -4.25 -7.48 -2.30
CA LYS A 16 -3.54 -8.39 -3.20
C LYS A 16 -4.43 -8.99 -4.28
N ASN A 17 -5.70 -9.25 -3.95
CA ASN A 17 -6.66 -9.84 -4.87
C ASN A 17 -6.79 -9.05 -6.17
N ALA A 18 -6.71 -7.71 -6.11
CA ALA A 18 -6.94 -6.85 -7.26
C ALA A 18 -5.65 -6.31 -7.90
N PHE A 19 -4.52 -6.34 -7.18
CA PHE A 19 -3.34 -5.57 -7.56
C PHE A 19 -2.01 -6.35 -7.58
N GLU A 20 -1.97 -7.60 -7.09
CA GLU A 20 -0.73 -8.37 -7.01
C GLU A 20 -0.83 -9.69 -7.77
N TRP A 21 0.04 -9.90 -8.76
CA TRP A 21 -0.02 -11.02 -9.69
C TRP A 21 1.14 -12.02 -9.53
N GLY A 22 2.08 -11.72 -8.64
CA GLY A 22 3.32 -12.49 -8.48
C GLY A 22 3.16 -13.92 -7.92
N LEU A 23 1.99 -14.28 -7.35
CA LEU A 23 1.75 -15.61 -6.76
C LEU A 23 0.40 -16.19 -7.20
N SER A 24 0.39 -17.42 -7.70
CA SER A 24 -0.83 -18.10 -8.17
C SER A 24 -1.86 -18.41 -7.08
N MET A 25 -1.44 -18.39 -5.81
CA MET A 25 -2.33 -18.61 -4.66
C MET A 25 -3.19 -17.38 -4.30
N ILE A 26 -2.95 -16.24 -4.94
CA ILE A 26 -3.73 -15.02 -4.71
C ILE A 26 -5.08 -15.19 -5.42
N PRO A 27 -6.21 -14.98 -4.72
CA PRO A 27 -7.52 -15.16 -5.33
C PRO A 27 -7.86 -13.96 -6.22
N HIS A 28 -8.11 -14.23 -7.50
CA HIS A 28 -8.50 -13.26 -8.51
C HIS A 28 -9.91 -13.51 -9.08
N SER A 29 -10.76 -14.27 -8.36
CA SER A 29 -12.15 -14.46 -8.75
C SER A 29 -12.93 -13.15 -8.64
N GLU A 30 -14.06 -13.04 -9.36
CA GLU A 30 -14.94 -11.87 -9.30
C GLU A 30 -15.33 -11.52 -7.84
N ASP A 31 -15.73 -12.52 -7.05
CA ASP A 31 -16.05 -12.34 -5.63
C ASP A 31 -14.85 -11.78 -4.83
N ALA A 32 -13.64 -12.26 -5.10
CA ALA A 32 -12.45 -11.79 -4.41
C ALA A 32 -12.14 -10.31 -4.72
N ILE A 33 -12.40 -9.88 -5.96
CA ILE A 33 -12.29 -8.48 -6.38
C ILE A 33 -13.39 -7.63 -5.74
N GLN A 34 -14.64 -8.10 -5.72
CA GLN A 34 -15.76 -7.40 -5.10
C GLN A 34 -15.52 -7.16 -3.60
N VAL A 35 -15.01 -8.16 -2.87
CA VAL A 35 -14.64 -8.01 -1.45
C VAL A 35 -13.63 -6.88 -1.26
N THR A 36 -12.56 -6.84 -2.06
CA THR A 36 -11.55 -5.77 -2.00
C THR A 36 -12.19 -4.40 -2.21
N GLN A 37 -13.07 -4.28 -3.21
CA GLN A 37 -13.76 -3.02 -3.51
C GLN A 37 -14.73 -2.61 -2.37
N HIS A 38 -15.46 -3.56 -1.78
CA HIS A 38 -16.38 -3.27 -0.67
C HIS A 38 -15.64 -2.75 0.57
N VAL A 39 -14.52 -3.37 0.93
CA VAL A 39 -13.69 -2.92 2.06
C VAL A 39 -13.13 -1.51 1.78
N ALA A 40 -12.63 -1.25 0.57
CA ALA A 40 -12.14 0.06 0.17
C ALA A 40 -13.25 1.13 0.23
N ASN A 41 -14.43 0.83 -0.31
CA ASN A 41 -15.58 1.72 -0.28
C ASN A 41 -16.02 2.05 1.16
N PHE A 42 -16.08 1.04 2.02
CA PHE A 42 -16.41 1.24 3.43
C PHE A 42 -15.40 2.17 4.10
N PHE A 43 -14.10 1.88 3.97
CA PHE A 43 -13.03 2.68 4.58
C PHE A 43 -13.05 4.14 4.11
N VAL A 44 -13.21 4.38 2.80
CA VAL A 44 -13.33 5.74 2.26
C VAL A 44 -14.60 6.44 2.77
N SER A 45 -15.71 5.71 2.94
CA SER A 45 -16.95 6.28 3.48
C SER A 45 -16.78 6.72 4.95
N GLU A 46 -16.05 5.97 5.76
CA GLU A 46 -15.68 6.38 7.13
C GLU A 46 -14.75 7.59 7.12
N ALA A 47 -13.75 7.64 6.22
CA ALA A 47 -12.84 8.77 6.11
C ALA A 47 -13.58 10.09 5.77
N ARG A 48 -14.64 10.03 4.95
CA ARG A 48 -15.47 11.22 4.58
C ARG A 48 -16.18 11.85 5.78
N LYS A 49 -16.43 11.10 6.85
CA LYS A 49 -17.05 11.61 8.09
C LYS A 49 -16.09 12.49 8.89
N SER A 50 -14.79 12.46 8.58
CA SER A 50 -13.79 13.29 9.24
C SER A 50 -13.92 14.76 8.85
N LEU A 51 -13.78 15.64 9.85
CA LEU A 51 -13.70 17.10 9.67
C LEU A 51 -12.28 17.59 9.38
N ASN A 52 -11.29 16.70 9.24
CA ASN A 52 -9.90 17.08 8.97
C ASN A 52 -9.77 17.81 7.61
N ARG A 53 -9.37 19.09 7.63
CA ARG A 53 -9.20 19.93 6.43
C ARG A 53 -7.86 20.70 6.52
N PRO A 54 -6.72 20.03 6.27
CA PRO A 54 -5.41 20.67 6.29
C PRO A 54 -5.24 21.68 5.15
N PRO A 55 -4.29 22.64 5.26
CA PRO A 55 -4.03 23.62 4.20
C PRO A 55 -3.67 22.96 2.87
N ALA A 56 -4.21 23.48 1.76
CA ALA A 56 -4.08 22.88 0.43
C ALA A 56 -2.61 22.62 0.03
N ARG A 57 -1.71 23.56 0.31
CA ARG A 57 -0.27 23.40 0.02
C ARG A 57 0.33 22.20 0.74
N LYS A 58 0.04 22.04 2.04
CA LYS A 58 0.50 20.89 2.81
C LYS A 58 -0.07 19.58 2.27
N VAL A 59 -1.31 19.57 1.78
CA VAL A 59 -1.87 18.39 1.12
C VAL A 59 -1.07 18.06 -0.13
N LEU A 60 -0.91 19.02 -1.04
CA LEU A 60 -0.22 18.85 -2.31
C LEU A 60 1.20 18.33 -2.12
N ASP A 61 1.95 18.84 -1.15
CA ASP A 61 3.32 18.41 -0.86
C ASP A 61 3.39 16.96 -0.32
N ASN A 62 2.29 16.42 0.22
CA ASN A 62 2.25 15.10 0.86
C ASN A 62 1.46 14.04 0.06
N LEU A 63 1.02 14.33 -1.17
CA LEU A 63 0.33 13.36 -2.01
C LEU A 63 1.29 12.28 -2.50
N ILE A 64 0.80 11.04 -2.66
CA ILE A 64 1.57 9.93 -3.21
C ILE A 64 2.03 10.19 -4.66
N TYR A 65 1.37 11.10 -5.37
CA TYR A 65 1.73 11.54 -6.72
C TYR A 65 3.11 12.19 -6.82
N ASN A 66 3.68 12.62 -5.69
CA ASN A 66 5.03 13.20 -5.65
C ASN A 66 6.15 12.14 -5.63
N TYR A 67 5.79 10.85 -5.68
CA TYR A 67 6.74 9.75 -5.61
C TYR A 67 6.52 8.81 -6.79
N SER A 68 7.59 8.13 -7.20
CA SER A 68 7.53 7.12 -8.25
C SER A 68 7.69 5.71 -7.66
N PRO A 69 6.82 4.76 -8.05
CA PRO A 69 6.99 3.38 -7.63
C PRO A 69 8.20 2.73 -8.33
N THR A 70 8.76 1.71 -7.70
CA THR A 70 9.78 0.83 -8.29
C THR A 70 9.17 -0.53 -8.58
N TYR A 71 9.23 -0.97 -9.85
CA TYR A 71 8.75 -2.29 -10.24
C TYR A 71 9.67 -3.40 -9.70
N CYS A 72 9.10 -4.31 -8.91
CA CYS A 72 9.77 -5.43 -8.27
C CYS A 72 9.17 -6.81 -8.63
N GLY A 73 8.09 -6.84 -9.42
CA GLY A 73 7.33 -8.06 -9.74
C GLY A 73 8.13 -9.16 -10.46
N LYS A 74 9.26 -8.83 -11.10
CA LYS A 74 10.14 -9.85 -11.74
C LYS A 74 10.63 -10.93 -10.77
N ALA A 75 10.70 -10.63 -9.48
CA ALA A 75 11.16 -11.59 -8.48
C ALA A 75 10.14 -12.72 -8.20
N GLY A 76 8.89 -12.61 -8.69
CA GLY A 76 7.84 -13.60 -8.48
C GLY A 76 7.47 -13.81 -7.00
N LYS A 77 7.82 -12.84 -6.16
CA LYS A 77 7.59 -12.86 -4.71
C LYS A 77 7.45 -11.42 -4.21
N GLY A 78 6.60 -11.22 -3.20
CA GLY A 78 6.39 -9.89 -2.62
C GLY A 78 5.29 -9.11 -3.34
N TYR A 79 5.60 -7.85 -3.66
CA TYR A 79 4.67 -6.90 -4.30
C TYR A 79 5.21 -6.55 -5.69
N ASP A 80 4.32 -6.33 -6.64
CA ASP A 80 4.65 -6.02 -8.03
C ASP A 80 5.30 -4.64 -8.14
N GLU A 81 4.81 -3.66 -7.38
CA GLU A 81 5.38 -2.31 -7.28
C GLU A 81 5.49 -1.86 -5.82
N VAL A 82 6.57 -1.15 -5.49
CA VAL A 82 6.81 -0.61 -4.14
C VAL A 82 7.28 0.84 -4.18
N TYR A 83 6.80 1.64 -3.22
CA TYR A 83 7.36 2.96 -2.95
C TYR A 83 8.50 2.83 -1.94
N ILE A 84 9.65 3.43 -2.27
CA ILE A 84 10.88 3.38 -1.48
C ILE A 84 11.16 4.79 -0.99
N PHE A 85 11.22 4.98 0.33
CA PHE A 85 11.50 6.26 0.96
C PHE A 85 12.88 6.21 1.63
N ALA A 86 13.78 7.09 1.22
CA ALA A 86 15.11 7.21 1.84
C ALA A 86 15.02 8.10 3.09
N GLU A 87 15.60 7.65 4.21
CA GLU A 87 15.80 8.51 5.37
C GLU A 87 17.06 9.37 5.14
N PRO A 88 16.99 10.71 5.25
CA PRO A 88 18.10 11.60 4.90
C PRO A 88 19.37 11.43 5.77
N GLU A 89 19.24 10.82 6.95
CA GLU A 89 20.37 10.65 7.89
C GLU A 89 21.11 9.30 7.76
N THR A 90 20.65 8.37 6.91
CA THR A 90 21.38 7.11 6.66
C THR A 90 21.21 6.61 5.21
N PRO A 91 22.10 7.00 4.28
CA PRO A 91 21.97 6.64 2.85
C PRO A 91 22.00 5.13 2.56
N ASN A 92 22.37 4.30 3.54
CA ASN A 92 22.41 2.83 3.42
C ASN A 92 21.18 2.12 4.02
N LYS A 93 20.17 2.85 4.52
CA LYS A 93 18.98 2.27 5.17
C LYS A 93 17.70 2.68 4.44
N THR A 94 17.41 1.99 3.35
CA THR A 94 16.16 2.17 2.60
C THR A 94 15.02 1.37 3.23
N ARG A 95 13.92 2.06 3.57
CA ARG A 95 12.70 1.42 4.05
C ARG A 95 11.71 1.32 2.90
N CYS A 96 11.28 0.11 2.60
CA CYS A 96 10.19 -0.12 1.67
C CYS A 96 8.89 0.19 2.43
N ALA A 97 7.99 0.96 1.81
CA ALA A 97 6.70 1.29 2.43
C ALA A 97 5.89 0.06 2.84
N VAL A 98 6.20 -1.10 2.23
CA VAL A 98 5.42 -2.32 2.35
C VAL A 98 6.12 -3.40 3.20
N HIS A 99 7.44 -3.34 3.40
CA HIS A 99 8.20 -4.25 4.28
C HIS A 99 9.42 -3.51 4.88
N GLY A 100 9.63 -3.63 6.19
CA GLY A 100 10.60 -2.83 6.95
C GLY A 100 12.07 -2.87 6.52
N LYS A 101 12.47 -3.68 5.52
CA LYS A 101 13.76 -3.63 4.81
C LYS A 101 13.56 -3.98 3.34
N CYS A 102 14.10 -3.15 2.44
CA CYS A 102 14.25 -3.52 1.04
C CYS A 102 15.45 -4.48 0.91
N HIS A 103 15.24 -5.73 0.51
CA HIS A 103 16.34 -6.61 0.10
C HIS A 103 16.53 -6.49 -1.41
N GLY A 104 17.48 -5.64 -1.81
CA GLY A 104 17.86 -5.43 -3.20
C GLY A 104 18.60 -4.11 -3.33
N HIS A 105 19.83 -4.16 -3.85
CA HIS A 105 20.53 -2.97 -4.32
C HIS A 105 19.77 -2.41 -5.52
N VAL A 106 18.82 -1.51 -5.29
CA VAL A 106 18.33 -0.62 -6.33
C VAL A 106 19.36 0.49 -6.46
N LYS A 107 20.29 0.34 -7.40
CA LYS A 107 21.08 1.48 -7.88
C LYS A 107 20.12 2.38 -8.65
N LEU A 108 20.05 3.65 -8.22
CA LEU A 108 19.71 4.76 -9.12
C LEU A 108 20.75 4.83 -10.25
#